data_AF-A0A830B682-F1
#
_entry.id   AF-A0A830B682-F1
#
_cell.length_a   1.000
_cell.length_b   1.000
_cell.length_c   1.000
_cell.angle_alpha   90.00
_cell.angle_beta   90.00
_cell.angle_gamma   90.00
#
_symmetry.space_group_name_H-M   'P 1'
#
loop_
_entity.id
_entity.type
_entity.pdbx_description
1 polymer ?
#
loop_
_entity_poly.entity_id
_entity_poly.type
_entity_poly.pdbx_seq_one_letter_code
_entity_poly.pdbx_strand_id
1 'polypeptide(L)'
;MKVTTLRFTETARARIEKAGGKCLTFDQLALRAPLGQNTVLLRGFPKAREAVKHFGPAPGVPHSHTKSYVRAKGRKSEKARGKRNSKGFRFYFC
;
A
#
# COMPACT_ATOMS: atom_id res chain seq x y z
N MET A 1 19.10 -15.90 5.89
CA MET A 1 18.66 -14.82 4.96
C MET A 1 19.48 -13.56 5.23
N LYS A 2 20.05 -12.90 4.21
CA LYS A 2 20.76 -11.61 4.36
C LYS A 2 19.84 -10.50 3.86
N VAL A 3 19.50 -9.54 4.71
CA VAL A 3 18.60 -8.43 4.36
C VAL A 3 19.33 -7.13 4.59
N THR A 4 19.31 -6.25 3.59
CA THR A 4 19.87 -4.90 3.68
C THR A 4 18.76 -3.88 3.57
N THR A 5 18.66 -2.95 4.52
CA THR A 5 17.70 -1.84 4.46
C THR A 5 18.27 -0.59 5.14
N LEU A 6 17.60 0.56 4.95
CA LEU A 6 17.93 1.80 5.66
C LEU A 6 17.57 1.72 7.14
N ARG A 7 16.43 1.11 7.46
CA ARG A 7 15.87 1.00 8.82
C ARG A 7 15.28 -0.38 9.03
N PHE A 8 15.49 -0.92 10.22
CA PHE A 8 14.81 -2.12 10.72
C PHE A 8 13.94 -1.74 11.91
N THR A 9 12.76 -2.33 12.02
CA THR A 9 12.05 -2.37 13.29
C THR A 9 12.70 -3.40 14.20
N GLU A 10 12.65 -3.18 15.52
CA GLU A 10 13.26 -4.09 16.50
C GLU A 10 12.67 -5.50 16.41
N THR A 11 11.35 -5.57 16.21
CA THR A 11 10.63 -6.84 16.04
C THR A 11 11.05 -7.59 14.77
N ALA A 12 11.28 -6.88 13.67
CA ALA A 12 11.76 -7.51 12.43
C ALA A 12 13.20 -8.01 12.59
N ARG A 13 14.06 -7.22 13.24
CA ARG A 13 15.45 -7.61 13.53
C ARG A 13 15.50 -8.91 14.35
N ALA A 14 14.77 -8.95 15.46
CA ALA A 14 14.71 -10.14 16.32
C ALA A 14 14.20 -11.39 15.56
N ARG A 15 13.20 -11.24 14.69
CA ARG A 15 12.69 -12.36 13.86
C ARG A 15 13.72 -12.85 12.84
N ILE A 16 14.46 -11.94 12.22
CA ILE A 16 15.49 -12.29 11.24
C ILE A 16 16.65 -13.01 11.92
N GLU A 17 17.11 -12.50 13.06
CA GLU A 17 18.21 -13.11 13.83
C GLU A 17 17.81 -14.48 14.41
N LYS A 18 16.59 -14.61 14.94
CA LYS A 18 16.05 -15.90 15.40
C LYS A 18 16.01 -16.95 14.28
N ALA A 19 15.81 -16.54 13.03
CA ALA A 19 15.85 -17.41 11.87
C ALA A 19 17.27 -17.64 11.31
N GLY A 20 18.33 -17.23 12.03
CA GLY A 20 19.73 -17.33 11.57
C GLY A 20 20.07 -16.38 10.42
N GLY A 21 19.27 -15.33 10.22
CA GLY A 21 19.51 -14.28 9.23
C GLY A 21 20.47 -13.19 9.71
N LYS A 22 20.94 -12.38 8.76
CA LYS A 22 21.82 -11.23 9.03
C LYS A 22 21.13 -9.95 8.56
N CYS A 23 21.01 -8.97 9.45
CA CYS A 23 20.55 -7.62 9.15
C CYS A 23 21.75 -6.74 8.81
N LEU A 24 21.74 -6.09 7.65
CA LEU A 24 22.84 -5.27 7.15
C LEU A 24 22.40 -3.83 6.88
N THR A 25 23.33 -2.89 7.05
CA THR A 25 23.16 -1.51 6.59
C THR A 25 23.68 -1.33 5.16
N PHE A 26 23.34 -0.22 4.52
CA PHE A 26 23.82 0.07 3.16
C PHE A 26 25.34 0.25 3.09
N ASP A 27 25.97 0.84 4.10
CA ASP A 27 27.44 0.99 4.14
C ASP A 27 28.14 -0.37 4.21
N GLN A 28 27.59 -1.30 5.01
CA GLN A 28 28.10 -2.67 5.10
C GLN A 28 27.88 -3.45 3.80
N LEU A 29 26.81 -3.16 3.06
CA LEU A 29 26.58 -3.76 1.74
C LEU A 29 27.57 -3.21 0.72
N ALA A 30 27.82 -1.91 0.70
CA ALA A 30 28.76 -1.26 -0.22
C ALA A 30 30.19 -1.82 -0.07
N LEU A 31 30.63 -2.07 1.16
CA LEU A 31 31.93 -2.71 1.43
C LEU A 31 32.01 -4.16 0.96
N ARG A 32 30.89 -4.90 0.96
CA ARG A 32 30.86 -6.33 0.60
C ARG A 32 30.62 -6.58 -0.88
N ALA A 33 29.78 -5.76 -1.49
CA ALA A 33 29.35 -5.90 -2.88
C ALA A 33 29.29 -4.51 -3.51
N PRO A 34 30.44 -3.88 -3.80
CA PRO A 34 30.49 -2.53 -4.37
C PRO A 34 29.81 -2.47 -5.74
N LEU A 35 29.82 -3.57 -6.49
CA LEU A 35 29.16 -3.71 -7.80
C LEU A 35 27.72 -4.26 -7.72
N GLY A 36 27.21 -4.56 -6.52
CA GLY A 36 25.86 -5.11 -6.33
C GLY A 36 25.65 -6.55 -6.84
N GLN A 37 26.73 -7.30 -7.12
CA GLN A 37 26.64 -8.69 -7.57
C GLN A 37 25.93 -9.58 -6.56
N ASN A 38 25.11 -10.52 -7.03
CA ASN A 38 24.29 -11.43 -6.21
C ASN A 38 23.32 -10.72 -5.26
N THR A 39 22.83 -9.53 -5.62
CA THR A 39 21.78 -8.82 -4.88
C THR A 39 20.50 -8.70 -5.70
N VAL A 40 19.35 -8.70 -5.01
CA VAL A 40 18.03 -8.48 -5.62
C VAL A 40 17.42 -7.23 -4.99
N LEU A 41 17.09 -6.25 -5.84
CA LEU A 41 16.41 -5.04 -5.40
C LEU A 41 14.92 -5.30 -5.24
N LEU A 42 14.41 -5.07 -4.03
CA LEU A 42 13.00 -5.23 -3.70
C LEU A 42 12.39 -3.87 -3.34
N ARG A 43 11.20 -3.60 -3.87
CA ARG A 43 10.44 -2.38 -3.57
C ARG A 43 9.08 -2.76 -2.97
N GLY A 44 8.75 -2.15 -1.83
CA GLY A 44 7.40 -2.27 -1.26
C GLY A 44 6.35 -1.66 -2.18
N PHE A 45 5.11 -2.17 -2.12
CA PHE A 45 4.04 -1.72 -3.01
C PHE A 45 3.61 -0.27 -2.71
N PRO A 46 3.86 0.70 -3.59
CA PRO A 46 3.69 2.12 -3.27
C PRO A 46 2.22 2.57 -3.27
N LYS A 47 1.35 1.85 -3.99
CA LYS A 47 -0.06 2.19 -4.21
C LYS A 47 -1.02 1.60 -3.15
N ALA A 48 -0.52 0.88 -2.14
CA ALA A 48 -1.38 0.29 -1.09
C ALA A 48 -1.89 1.32 -0.07
N ARG A 49 -1.36 2.55 -0.09
CA ARG A 49 -1.74 3.60 0.86
C ARG A 49 -3.21 3.95 0.68
N GLU A 50 -3.91 4.19 1.79
CA GLU A 50 -5.33 4.56 1.77
C GLU A 50 -5.60 5.82 0.94
N ALA A 51 -4.69 6.79 0.98
CA ALA A 51 -4.77 8.01 0.17
C ALA A 51 -4.89 7.71 -1.33
N VAL A 52 -4.21 6.68 -1.84
CA VAL A 52 -4.21 6.33 -3.26
C VAL A 52 -5.58 5.82 -3.71
N LYS A 53 -6.40 5.28 -2.79
CA LYS A 53 -7.77 4.84 -3.10
C LYS A 53 -8.73 5.99 -3.39
N HIS A 54 -8.38 7.20 -2.96
CA HIS A 54 -9.15 8.41 -3.21
C HIS A 54 -8.73 9.13 -4.49
N PHE A 55 -7.66 8.67 -5.15
CA PHE A 55 -7.20 9.24 -6.42
C PHE A 55 -7.83 8.51 -7.61
N GLY A 56 -7.84 9.19 -8.76
CA GLY A 56 -8.42 8.69 -10.01
C GLY A 56 -9.70 9.43 -10.40
N PRO A 57 -10.53 8.84 -11.28
CA PRO A 57 -11.79 9.44 -11.72
C PRO A 57 -12.67 9.84 -10.53
N ALA A 58 -13.37 10.95 -10.64
CA ALA A 58 -14.18 11.47 -9.55
C ALA A 58 -15.23 10.44 -9.07
N PRO A 59 -15.49 10.35 -7.75
CA PRO A 59 -16.50 9.45 -7.23
C PRO A 59 -17.87 9.84 -7.75
N GLY A 60 -18.49 8.98 -8.55
CA GLY A 60 -19.77 9.25 -9.22
C GLY A 60 -19.67 9.33 -10.74
N VAL A 61 -18.47 9.20 -11.32
CA VAL A 61 -18.36 8.89 -12.75
C VAL A 61 -18.72 7.41 -12.96
N PRO A 62 -19.46 7.02 -14.03
CA PRO A 62 -19.68 5.62 -14.35
C PRO A 62 -18.35 4.84 -14.40
N HIS A 63 -18.33 3.63 -13.83
CA HIS A 63 -17.14 2.78 -13.72
C HIS A 63 -15.98 3.34 -12.87
N SER A 64 -16.23 4.35 -12.03
CA SER A 64 -15.26 4.80 -11.03
C SER A 64 -15.30 3.93 -9.77
N HIS A 65 -14.13 3.44 -9.34
CA HIS A 65 -13.96 2.73 -8.06
C HIS A 65 -13.30 3.57 -6.97
N THR A 66 -13.18 4.87 -7.22
CA THR A 66 -12.55 5.83 -6.30
C THR A 66 -13.35 5.95 -5.02
N LYS A 67 -12.67 5.80 -3.89
CA LYS A 67 -13.30 5.91 -2.57
C LYS A 67 -13.70 7.37 -2.31
N SER A 68 -14.96 7.60 -1.96
CA SER A 68 -15.46 8.93 -1.59
C SER A 68 -14.92 9.37 -0.22
N TYR A 69 -14.67 10.66 -0.04
CA TYR A 69 -14.30 11.23 1.27
C TYR A 69 -15.56 11.43 2.12
N VAL A 70 -15.77 10.55 3.10
CA VAL A 70 -16.94 10.57 3.97
C VAL A 70 -16.50 10.58 5.42
N ARG A 71 -17.12 11.42 6.26
CA ARG A 71 -16.79 11.55 7.69
C ARG A 71 -17.02 10.26 8.48
N ALA A 72 -18.12 9.56 8.18
CA ALA A 72 -18.48 8.31 8.83
C ALA A 72 -19.06 7.32 7.82
N LYS A 73 -18.72 6.04 7.96
CA LYS A 73 -19.27 4.97 7.13
C LYS A 73 -20.61 4.52 7.71
N GLY A 74 -21.70 4.63 6.97
CA GLY A 74 -23.01 4.21 7.45
C GLY A 74 -24.09 4.22 6.38
N ARG A 75 -25.32 3.77 6.72
CA ARG A 75 -26.49 3.82 5.80
C ARG A 75 -26.88 5.25 5.45
N LYS A 76 -26.70 6.17 6.40
CA LYS A 76 -27.07 7.59 6.28
C LYS A 76 -26.03 8.43 5.52
N SER A 77 -24.80 7.94 5.35
CA SER A 77 -23.72 8.70 4.72
C SER A 77 -23.51 8.28 3.27
N GLU A 78 -23.80 9.18 2.31
CA GLU A 78 -23.50 9.06 0.88
C GLU A 78 -23.81 7.68 0.22
N LYS A 79 -24.90 7.03 0.65
CA LYS A 79 -25.37 5.74 0.09
C LYS A 79 -26.74 5.80 -0.58
N ALA A 80 -27.38 6.97 -0.66
CA ALA A 80 -28.75 7.13 -1.13
C ALA A 80 -28.83 7.31 -2.66
N ARG A 81 -29.16 8.52 -3.13
CA ARG A 81 -29.26 8.86 -4.56
C ARG A 81 -27.90 8.70 -5.24
N GLY A 82 -27.87 8.22 -6.49
CA GLY A 82 -26.64 8.05 -7.28
C GLY A 82 -25.86 6.76 -7.02
N LYS A 83 -26.15 6.04 -5.91
CA LYS A 83 -25.45 4.80 -5.53
C LYS A 83 -26.28 3.52 -5.73
N ARG A 84 -27.61 3.63 -5.90
CA ARG A 84 -28.51 2.47 -6.02
C ARG A 84 -29.64 2.76 -7.01
N ASN A 85 -30.13 1.71 -7.69
CA ASN A 85 -31.16 1.83 -8.72
C ASN A 85 -32.48 2.39 -8.18
N SER A 86 -32.83 2.06 -6.93
CA SER A 86 -34.11 2.47 -6.31
C SER A 86 -34.22 3.94 -5.92
N LYS A 87 -33.16 4.75 -6.08
CA LYS A 87 -33.15 6.17 -5.70
C LYS A 87 -32.58 7.03 -6.85
N GLY A 88 -33.40 7.25 -7.87
CA GLY A 88 -33.11 8.14 -9.00
C GLY A 88 -32.30 7.46 -10.10
N PHE A 89 -30.98 7.38 -9.93
CA PHE A 89 -30.08 6.74 -10.88
C PHE A 89 -28.92 6.08 -10.13
N ARG A 90 -28.25 5.12 -10.77
CA ARG A 90 -27.03 4.50 -10.27
C ARG A 90 -25.92 4.80 -11.26
N PHE A 91 -24.84 5.40 -10.77
CA PHE A 91 -23.59 5.39 -11.51
C PHE A 91 -23.11 3.94 -11.54
N TYR A 92 -23.12 3.31 -12.71
CA TYR A 92 -22.76 1.90 -12.89
C TYR A 92 -21.42 1.63 -12.17
N PHE A 93 -21.51 0.81 -11.13
CA PHE A 93 -20.39 0.31 -10.35
C PHE A 93 -20.38 -1.18 -10.71
N CYS A 94 -19.37 -1.64 -11.44
CA CYS A 94 -19.13 -3.08 -11.53
C CYS A 94 -18.66 -3.60 -10.16
#